data_AF-A0A8U0I1H6-F1
#
_entry.id   AF-A0A8U0I1H6-F1
#
_cell.length_a   1.000
_cell.length_b   1.000
_cell.length_c   1.000
_cell.angle_alpha   90.00
_cell.angle_beta   90.00
_cell.angle_gamma   90.00
#
_symmetry.space_group_name_H-M   'P 1'
#
loop_
_entity.id
_entity.type
_entity.pdbx_description
1 polymer ?
#
loop_
_entity_poly.entity_id
_entity_poly.type
_entity_poly.pdbx_seq_one_letter_code
_entity_poly.pdbx_strand_id
1 'polypeptide(L)'
;MVSEIDVRERTADECREQIREDLRDIPTGETVTIVAHHDVEAALYQYQIKRGETLDWQYENAGPEVWEIRVSKSERAGGGTALTEFDVREMPPRKRHSVLLETFELLDPEEGFVLVNDHDPKPLYHELRSTRGDIFEWEYTNRDSQEWTVEIRKTDEGEVEDDDEVQAKFDVREIPKQERHPTIHHRYGNLEDGNAMEITAPHEPRPLHREFRQRYGQSFSWEVRDKEPGRCRVRITKGGQSSTDDEAPSQSTDESMDVTEELDVRDLPPAQRHQQIFEAYEQLQSGEAFVLVNDHDPKPLYHQFEAETGSEFRWEYRQQEPGEFRVLIGKADVIENDSSTSETTKAPF
;
A
#
# COMPACT_ATOMS: atom_id res chain seq x y z
N MET A 1 24.38 32.57 11.49
CA MET A 1 23.47 32.04 10.46
C MET A 1 24.08 30.73 10.02
N VAL A 2 23.41 29.63 10.34
CA VAL A 2 23.80 28.30 9.89
C VAL A 2 23.39 28.22 8.43
N SER A 3 24.35 28.36 7.52
CA SER A 3 24.11 28.21 6.08
C SER A 3 24.08 26.75 5.64
N GLU A 4 24.51 25.85 6.52
CA GLU A 4 24.70 24.43 6.24
C GLU A 4 24.41 23.59 7.48
N ILE A 5 23.54 22.58 7.35
CA ILE A 5 23.23 21.55 8.35
C ILE A 5 23.91 20.26 7.87
N ASP A 6 25.05 19.90 8.48
CA ASP A 6 25.78 18.68 8.15
C ASP A 6 25.41 17.55 9.12
N VAL A 7 24.77 16.51 8.59
CA VAL A 7 24.28 15.34 9.31
C VAL A 7 24.90 14.03 8.80
N ARG A 8 26.00 14.12 8.05
CA ARG A 8 26.67 12.95 7.46
C ARG A 8 27.18 11.95 8.51
N GLU A 9 27.78 12.41 9.60
CA GLU A 9 28.36 11.52 10.62
C GLU A 9 27.33 10.95 11.61
N ARG A 10 26.03 11.07 11.32
CA ARG A 10 24.93 10.74 12.24
C ARG A 10 24.14 9.54 11.77
N THR A 11 23.53 8.82 12.71
CA THR A 11 22.51 7.81 12.41
C THR A 11 21.26 8.46 11.80
N ALA A 12 20.36 7.67 11.20
CA ALA A 12 19.11 8.19 10.64
C ALA A 12 18.26 8.92 11.71
N ASP A 13 18.17 8.36 12.93
CA ASP A 13 17.44 9.00 14.04
C ASP A 13 18.05 10.34 14.46
N GLU A 14 19.37 10.38 14.63
CA GLU A 14 20.10 11.60 15.02
C GLU A 14 20.10 12.65 13.92
N CYS A 15 20.13 12.22 12.66
CA CYS A 15 19.98 13.07 11.48
C CYS A 15 18.62 13.78 11.50
N ARG A 16 17.54 13.02 11.68
CA ARG A 16 16.17 13.57 11.78
C ARG A 16 16.02 14.58 12.90
N GLU A 17 16.48 14.24 14.10
CA GLU A 17 16.37 15.13 15.25
C GLU A 17 17.19 16.42 15.05
N GLN A 18 18.39 16.31 14.49
CA GLN A 18 19.23 17.47 14.20
C GLN A 18 18.61 18.38 13.14
N ILE A 19 18.10 17.81 12.03
CA ILE A 19 17.38 18.58 11.01
C ILE A 19 16.21 19.32 11.64
N ARG A 20 15.46 18.66 12.52
CA ARG A 20 14.31 19.25 13.22
C ARG A 20 14.70 20.40 14.16
N GLU A 21 15.82 20.26 14.88
CA GLU A 21 16.33 21.31 15.75
C GLU A 21 16.90 22.49 14.96
N ASP A 22 17.74 22.24 13.96
CA ASP A 22 18.40 23.30 13.21
C ASP A 22 17.42 24.04 12.30
N LEU A 23 16.49 23.33 11.65
CA LEU A 23 15.42 23.98 10.90
C LEU A 23 14.61 24.89 11.80
N ARG A 24 14.30 24.54 13.06
CA ARG A 24 13.56 25.42 13.98
C ARG A 24 14.18 26.80 14.13
N ASP A 25 15.50 26.89 14.15
CA ASP A 25 16.21 28.14 14.40
C ASP A 25 16.39 29.01 13.13
N ILE A 26 16.03 28.47 11.96
CA ILE A 26 16.11 29.19 10.68
C ILE A 26 14.89 30.12 10.51
N PRO A 27 15.09 31.42 10.25
CA PRO A 27 13.99 32.35 9.96
C PRO A 27 13.25 32.01 8.66
N THR A 28 11.96 32.34 8.59
CA THR A 28 11.18 32.25 7.35
C THR A 28 11.76 33.17 6.28
N GLY A 29 11.85 32.67 5.04
CA GLY A 29 12.48 33.37 3.92
C GLY A 29 14.00 33.19 3.84
N GLU A 30 14.64 32.55 4.82
CA GLU A 30 16.03 32.12 4.71
C GLU A 30 16.13 30.71 4.11
N THR A 31 17.29 30.46 3.49
CA THR A 31 17.62 29.19 2.84
C THR A 31 18.82 28.56 3.56
N VAL A 32 18.75 27.26 3.77
CA VAL A 32 19.84 26.44 4.32
C VAL A 32 20.13 25.26 3.40
N THR A 33 21.38 24.79 3.38
CA THR A 33 21.72 23.53 2.72
C THR A 33 21.85 22.42 3.77
N ILE A 34 21.15 21.30 3.57
CA ILE A 34 21.30 20.08 4.37
C ILE A 34 22.22 19.12 3.61
N VAL A 35 23.24 18.61 4.29
CA VAL A 35 24.19 17.63 3.74
C VAL A 35 24.07 16.32 4.50
N ALA A 36 23.72 15.24 3.80
CA ALA A 36 23.45 13.93 4.38
C ALA A 36 24.06 12.78 3.55
N HIS A 37 24.15 11.58 4.12
CA HIS A 37 24.54 10.35 3.40
C HIS A 37 23.34 9.53 2.90
N HIS A 38 22.12 9.97 3.20
CA HIS A 38 20.88 9.34 2.78
C HIS A 38 19.87 10.44 2.44
N ASP A 39 18.77 10.02 1.83
CA ASP A 39 17.66 10.92 1.56
C ASP A 39 16.97 11.34 2.86
N VAL A 40 16.68 12.63 2.99
CA VAL A 40 16.08 13.22 4.20
C VAL A 40 14.66 13.75 3.94
N GLU A 41 14.08 13.44 2.78
CA GLU A 41 12.78 13.98 2.37
C GLU A 41 11.67 13.68 3.38
N ALA A 42 11.60 12.44 3.90
CA ALA A 42 10.62 12.06 4.92
C ALA A 42 10.77 12.89 6.21
N ALA A 43 12.01 13.25 6.58
CA ALA A 43 12.28 14.12 7.73
C ALA A 43 11.77 15.55 7.50
N LEU A 44 11.87 16.06 6.28
CA LEU A 44 11.34 17.37 5.91
C LEU A 44 9.81 17.38 5.96
N TYR A 45 9.15 16.35 5.42
CA TYR A 45 7.70 16.21 5.54
C TYR A 45 7.25 16.09 7.01
N GLN A 46 7.94 15.28 7.82
CA GLN A 46 7.65 15.18 9.24
C GLN A 46 7.77 16.55 9.94
N TYR A 47 8.81 17.34 9.61
CA TYR A 47 8.96 18.69 10.14
C TYR A 47 7.77 19.59 9.77
N GLN A 48 7.33 19.57 8.51
CA GLN A 48 6.18 20.35 8.06
C GLN A 48 4.89 19.97 8.80
N ILE A 49 4.66 18.68 9.03
CA ILE A 49 3.49 18.18 9.75
C ILE A 49 3.54 18.65 11.22
N LYS A 50 4.66 18.42 11.91
CA LYS A 50 4.81 18.76 13.33
C LYS A 50 4.81 20.26 13.62
N ARG A 51 5.29 21.08 12.69
CA ARG A 51 5.35 22.53 12.86
C ARG A 51 4.20 23.28 12.21
N GLY A 52 3.47 22.63 11.31
CA GLY A 52 2.52 23.31 10.45
C GLY A 52 3.18 24.40 9.60
N GLU A 53 4.46 24.22 9.26
CA GLU A 53 5.24 25.12 8.40
C GLU A 53 5.34 24.52 6.99
N THR A 54 5.51 25.37 5.96
CA THR A 54 5.76 24.91 4.59
C THR A 54 7.26 25.01 4.31
N LEU A 55 7.81 23.94 3.77
CA LEU A 55 9.18 23.86 3.31
C LEU A 55 9.17 23.70 1.79
N ASP A 56 10.03 24.45 1.13
CA ASP A 56 10.37 24.27 -0.27
C ASP A 56 11.80 23.74 -0.33
N TRP A 57 12.05 22.65 -1.06
CA TRP A 57 13.40 22.11 -1.20
C TRP A 57 13.76 21.68 -2.61
N GLN A 58 15.06 21.69 -2.88
CA GLN A 58 15.66 21.26 -4.14
C GLN A 58 16.92 20.46 -3.86
N TYR A 59 17.09 19.36 -4.57
CA TYR A 59 18.32 18.58 -4.53
C TYR A 59 19.37 19.27 -5.40
N GLU A 60 20.43 19.78 -4.76
CA GLU A 60 21.64 20.22 -5.48
C GLU A 60 22.50 19.02 -5.87
N ASN A 61 22.48 17.98 -5.04
CA ASN A 61 23.09 16.69 -5.30
C ASN A 61 22.21 15.56 -4.75
N ALA A 62 21.89 14.59 -5.60
CA ALA A 62 21.20 13.35 -5.24
C ALA A 62 22.13 12.18 -5.60
N GLY A 63 23.18 12.02 -4.81
CA GLY A 63 24.21 11.00 -5.03
C GLY A 63 24.01 9.77 -4.15
N PRO A 64 24.64 8.63 -4.47
CA PRO A 64 24.67 7.51 -3.53
C PRO A 64 25.55 7.80 -2.31
N GLU A 65 26.55 8.69 -2.42
CA GLU A 65 27.51 8.98 -1.34
C GLU A 65 27.18 10.26 -0.58
N VAL A 66 26.63 11.29 -1.24
CA VAL A 66 26.32 12.58 -0.62
C VAL A 66 25.03 13.13 -1.21
N TRP A 67 24.15 13.55 -0.33
CA TRP A 67 22.91 14.25 -0.63
C TRP A 67 23.05 15.69 -0.16
N GLU A 68 22.84 16.64 -1.06
CA GLU A 68 22.83 18.07 -0.75
C GLU A 68 21.46 18.63 -1.12
N ILE A 69 20.71 19.05 -0.10
CA ILE A 69 19.34 19.50 -0.24
C ILE A 69 19.27 20.95 0.21
N ARG A 70 18.94 21.85 -0.71
CA ARG A 70 18.66 23.25 -0.38
C ARG A 70 17.22 23.36 0.09
N VAL A 71 17.02 23.81 1.32
CA VAL A 71 15.70 23.95 1.96
C VAL A 71 15.46 25.42 2.29
N SER A 72 14.26 25.92 2.00
CA SER A 72 13.80 27.24 2.41
C SER A 72 12.45 27.13 3.11
N LYS A 73 12.25 27.99 4.11
CA LYS A 73 10.98 28.06 4.84
C LYS A 73 10.10 29.15 4.27
N SER A 74 8.85 28.80 3.98
CA SER A 74 7.83 29.74 3.54
C SER A 74 6.74 29.88 4.62
N GLU A 75 6.10 31.07 4.67
CA GLU A 75 4.94 31.25 5.55
C GLU A 75 3.79 30.42 5.01
N ARG A 76 3.14 29.64 5.89
CA ARG A 76 1.94 28.90 5.53
C ARG A 76 0.85 29.86 5.08
N ALA A 77 0.41 29.71 3.83
CA ALA A 77 -0.72 30.46 3.30
C ALA A 77 -2.05 29.93 3.87
N GLY A 78 -2.37 30.28 5.12
CA GLY A 78 -3.66 29.98 5.74
C GLY A 78 -3.55 29.51 7.19
N GLY A 79 -4.03 30.34 8.11
CA GLY A 79 -4.21 29.98 9.51
C GLY A 79 -5.46 29.12 9.68
N GLY A 80 -5.28 27.85 9.99
CA GLY A 80 -6.34 26.92 10.35
C GLY A 80 -5.78 25.56 10.75
N THR A 81 -6.57 24.79 11.49
CA THR A 81 -6.35 23.39 11.89
C THR A 81 -6.29 22.39 10.72
N ALA A 82 -5.94 22.86 9.52
CA ALA A 82 -5.83 22.02 8.33
C ALA A 82 -4.55 21.18 8.43
N LEU A 83 -4.63 19.91 8.07
CA LEU A 83 -3.47 19.05 7.97
C LEU A 83 -2.52 19.54 6.87
N THR A 84 -1.24 19.19 6.97
CA THR A 84 -0.23 19.59 5.98
C THR A 84 -0.46 18.80 4.68
N GLU A 85 -0.45 19.49 3.54
CA GLU A 85 -0.51 18.83 2.23
C GLU A 85 0.84 18.19 1.89
N PHE A 86 0.77 16.94 1.47
CA PHE A 86 1.88 16.14 0.99
C PHE A 86 1.57 15.78 -0.48
N ASP A 87 2.06 16.63 -1.40
CA ASP A 87 1.92 16.43 -2.83
C ASP A 87 3.05 15.54 -3.37
N VAL A 88 2.68 14.40 -3.94
CA VAL A 88 3.63 13.41 -4.48
C VAL A 88 3.56 13.29 -6.01
N ARG A 89 2.80 14.15 -6.68
CA ARG A 89 2.59 14.08 -8.14
C ARG A 89 3.89 14.25 -8.92
N GLU A 90 4.72 15.19 -8.47
CA GLU A 90 6.04 15.47 -9.06
C GLU A 90 7.13 14.51 -8.55
N MET A 91 6.80 13.62 -7.61
CA MET A 91 7.75 12.67 -7.03
C MET A 91 7.90 11.44 -7.95
N PRO A 92 9.13 10.96 -8.20
CA PRO A 92 9.33 9.73 -8.94
C PRO A 92 8.57 8.55 -8.30
N PRO A 93 7.87 7.70 -9.09
CA PRO A 93 7.03 6.62 -8.57
C PRO A 93 7.76 5.68 -7.60
N ARG A 94 9.02 5.35 -7.92
CA ARG A 94 9.91 4.48 -7.11
C ARG A 94 10.14 5.02 -5.69
N LYS A 95 10.05 6.34 -5.52
CA LYS A 95 10.34 7.03 -4.26
C LYS A 95 9.07 7.31 -3.44
N ARG A 96 7.97 7.62 -4.15
CA ARG A 96 6.65 7.98 -3.61
C ARG A 96 6.22 7.07 -2.46
N HIS A 97 6.14 5.77 -2.72
CA HIS A 97 5.68 4.79 -1.73
C HIS A 97 6.59 4.75 -0.48
N SER A 98 7.92 4.75 -0.67
CA SER A 98 8.87 4.72 0.45
C SER A 98 8.73 5.94 1.36
N VAL A 99 8.65 7.15 0.77
CA VAL A 99 8.56 8.39 1.56
C VAL A 99 7.21 8.47 2.25
N LEU A 100 6.12 8.02 1.63
CA LEU A 100 4.79 8.02 2.24
C LEU A 100 4.70 7.10 3.46
N LEU A 101 5.22 5.88 3.35
CA LEU A 101 5.26 4.94 4.47
C LEU A 101 6.14 5.48 5.59
N GLU A 102 7.35 5.93 5.27
CA GLU A 102 8.27 6.49 6.28
C GLU A 102 7.66 7.71 6.98
N THR A 103 6.99 8.60 6.23
CA THR A 103 6.29 9.76 6.80
C THR A 103 5.18 9.34 7.75
N PHE A 104 4.39 8.31 7.40
CA PHE A 104 3.33 7.79 8.27
C PHE A 104 3.88 7.17 9.56
N GLU A 105 4.96 6.38 9.48
CA GLU A 105 5.62 5.79 10.66
C GLU A 105 6.08 6.84 11.66
N LEU A 106 6.47 8.00 11.14
CA LEU A 106 7.00 9.13 11.89
C LEU A 106 5.93 10.02 12.55
N LEU A 107 4.65 9.77 12.30
CA LEU A 107 3.53 10.51 12.91
C LEU A 107 3.33 10.11 14.38
N ASP A 108 3.03 11.09 15.22
CA ASP A 108 2.48 10.86 16.55
C ASP A 108 0.95 10.55 16.45
N PRO A 109 0.33 9.98 17.50
CA PRO A 109 -1.13 9.87 17.58
C PRO A 109 -1.85 11.20 17.31
N GLU A 110 -2.99 11.13 16.62
CA GLU A 110 -3.81 12.26 16.17
C GLU A 110 -3.17 13.18 15.12
N GLU A 111 -1.89 12.96 14.76
CA GLU A 111 -1.24 13.65 13.64
C GLU A 111 -1.64 13.03 12.30
N GLY A 112 -1.51 13.83 11.24
CA GLY A 112 -1.88 13.41 9.90
C GLY A 112 -1.41 14.37 8.82
N PHE A 113 -1.66 13.98 7.58
CA PHE A 113 -1.39 14.78 6.40
C PHE A 113 -2.46 14.55 5.33
N VAL A 114 -2.53 15.48 4.37
CA VAL A 114 -3.35 15.36 3.18
C VAL A 114 -2.47 14.90 2.02
N LEU A 115 -2.61 13.66 1.59
CA LEU A 115 -1.94 13.13 0.41
C LEU A 115 -2.60 13.69 -0.86
N VAL A 116 -1.83 14.32 -1.74
CA VAL A 116 -2.24 14.70 -3.09
C VAL A 116 -1.49 13.85 -4.11
N ASN A 117 -2.23 13.07 -4.89
CA ASN A 117 -1.67 12.07 -5.80
C ASN A 117 -2.26 12.20 -7.21
N ASP A 118 -1.52 11.74 -8.21
CA ASP A 118 -1.91 11.75 -9.64
C ASP A 118 -2.80 10.54 -10.02
N HIS A 119 -2.88 9.54 -9.14
CA HIS A 119 -3.71 8.35 -9.27
C HIS A 119 -4.36 8.00 -7.92
N ASP A 120 -5.27 7.03 -7.91
CA ASP A 120 -5.93 6.57 -6.68
C ASP A 120 -4.90 5.92 -5.73
N PRO A 121 -4.65 6.47 -4.52
CA PRO A 121 -3.68 5.93 -3.56
C PRO A 121 -4.19 4.70 -2.80
N LYS A 122 -5.21 4.02 -3.31
CA LYS A 122 -5.76 2.79 -2.73
C LYS A 122 -4.73 1.67 -2.47
N PRO A 123 -3.67 1.46 -3.29
CA PRO A 123 -2.61 0.50 -2.94
C PRO A 123 -1.95 0.82 -1.59
N LEU A 124 -1.63 2.09 -1.34
CA LEU A 124 -1.06 2.56 -0.07
C LEU A 124 -2.01 2.32 1.11
N TYR A 125 -3.32 2.55 0.91
CA TYR A 125 -4.33 2.23 1.92
C TYR A 125 -4.28 0.75 2.32
N HIS A 126 -4.22 -0.15 1.35
CA HIS A 126 -4.17 -1.58 1.62
C HIS A 126 -2.88 -1.98 2.32
N GLU A 127 -1.75 -1.39 1.94
CA GLU A 127 -0.46 -1.65 2.58
C GLU A 127 -0.45 -1.21 4.05
N LEU A 128 -0.83 0.05 4.34
CA LEU A 128 -0.94 0.55 5.71
C LEU A 128 -1.93 -0.29 6.53
N ARG A 129 -3.07 -0.65 5.94
CA ARG A 129 -4.09 -1.45 6.62
C ARG A 129 -3.65 -2.88 6.89
N SER A 130 -2.83 -3.46 6.00
CA SER A 130 -2.29 -4.81 6.16
C SER A 130 -1.16 -4.86 7.18
N THR A 131 -0.30 -3.83 7.22
CA THR A 131 0.90 -3.80 8.07
C THR A 131 0.62 -3.24 9.46
N ARG A 132 -0.33 -2.31 9.58
CA ARG A 132 -0.61 -1.56 10.82
C ARG A 132 -2.01 -1.77 11.38
N GLY A 133 -2.90 -2.45 10.66
CA GLY A 133 -4.27 -2.67 11.10
C GLY A 133 -5.13 -1.42 10.98
N ASP A 134 -6.06 -1.22 11.93
CA ASP A 134 -7.02 -0.10 11.91
C ASP A 134 -6.57 1.07 12.83
N ILE A 135 -5.26 1.38 12.87
CA ILE A 135 -4.67 2.46 13.69
C ILE A 135 -4.65 3.83 12.99
N PHE A 136 -5.45 4.01 11.94
CA PHE A 136 -5.49 5.24 11.18
C PHE A 136 -6.85 5.47 10.53
N GLU A 137 -7.19 6.74 10.35
CA GLU A 137 -8.32 7.21 9.57
C GLU A 137 -7.87 7.50 8.15
N TRP A 138 -8.75 7.19 7.19
CA TRP A 138 -8.53 7.41 5.76
C TRP A 138 -9.78 7.98 5.13
N GLU A 139 -9.74 9.24 4.73
CA GLU A 139 -10.87 9.95 4.16
C GLU A 139 -10.50 10.55 2.81
N TYR A 140 -11.25 10.20 1.76
CA TYR A 140 -11.06 10.85 0.46
C TYR A 140 -11.78 12.19 0.46
N THR A 141 -11.03 13.28 0.30
CA THR A 141 -11.57 14.63 0.14
C THR A 141 -11.76 15.00 -1.33
N ASN A 142 -10.98 14.40 -2.22
CA ASN A 142 -11.12 14.52 -3.67
C ASN A 142 -10.89 13.16 -4.37
N ARG A 143 -11.67 12.88 -5.41
CA ARG A 143 -11.58 11.68 -6.26
C ARG A 143 -11.71 12.06 -7.72
N ASP A 144 -10.95 13.07 -8.15
CA ASP A 144 -10.91 13.46 -9.55
C ASP A 144 -9.93 12.57 -10.32
N SER A 145 -10.23 12.30 -11.59
CA SER A 145 -9.36 11.52 -12.47
C SER A 145 -7.94 12.09 -12.64
N GLN A 146 -7.72 13.37 -12.36
CA GLN A 146 -6.43 14.05 -12.47
C GLN A 146 -5.79 14.37 -11.12
N GLU A 147 -6.57 14.32 -10.04
CA GLU A 147 -6.10 14.67 -8.69
C GLU A 147 -6.91 13.90 -7.64
N TRP A 148 -6.20 13.06 -6.90
CA TRP A 148 -6.73 12.30 -5.79
C TRP A 148 -6.22 12.91 -4.49
N THR A 149 -7.15 13.27 -3.62
CA THR A 149 -6.80 13.89 -2.33
C THR A 149 -7.37 13.03 -1.21
N VAL A 150 -6.47 12.60 -0.32
CA VAL A 150 -6.80 11.74 0.81
C VAL A 150 -6.24 12.33 2.08
N GLU A 151 -7.09 12.45 3.08
CA GLU A 151 -6.72 12.77 4.43
C GLU A 151 -6.38 11.50 5.20
N ILE A 152 -5.17 11.46 5.77
CA ILE A 152 -4.65 10.33 6.54
C ILE A 152 -4.34 10.84 7.94
N ARG A 153 -4.96 10.25 8.97
CA ARG A 153 -4.64 10.54 10.38
C ARG A 153 -4.28 9.27 11.12
N LYS A 154 -3.23 9.31 11.93
CA LYS A 154 -2.92 8.25 12.88
C LYS A 154 -3.84 8.38 14.08
N THR A 155 -4.51 7.31 14.49
CA THR A 155 -5.36 7.33 15.68
C THR A 155 -4.50 7.03 16.91
N ASP A 156 -4.82 7.65 18.05
CA ASP A 156 -4.35 7.16 19.35
C ASP A 156 -4.90 5.73 19.53
N GLU A 157 -4.10 4.81 20.06
CA GLU A 157 -4.50 3.41 20.25
C GLU A 157 -5.69 3.35 21.23
N GLY A 158 -6.89 3.58 20.71
CA GLY A 158 -8.14 3.58 21.45
C GLY A 158 -8.61 2.15 21.63
N GLU A 159 -8.39 1.63 22.84
CA GLU A 159 -9.09 0.50 23.47
C GLU A 159 -9.58 -0.55 22.49
N VAL A 160 -8.77 -1.60 22.32
CA VAL A 160 -9.32 -2.93 22.04
C VAL A 160 -10.34 -3.19 23.14
N GLU A 161 -11.62 -2.93 22.90
CA GLU A 161 -12.68 -3.41 23.78
C GLU A 161 -12.47 -4.92 23.88
N ASP A 162 -12.03 -5.37 25.06
CA ASP A 162 -11.89 -6.75 25.50
C ASP A 162 -13.15 -7.56 25.14
N ASP A 163 -13.13 -8.10 23.93
CA ASP A 163 -13.76 -9.35 23.58
C ASP A 163 -12.60 -10.17 23.04
N ASP A 164 -11.87 -10.81 23.97
CA ASP A 164 -10.58 -11.54 23.90
C ASP A 164 -10.42 -12.55 22.72
N GLU A 165 -11.34 -12.57 21.76
CA GLU A 165 -11.42 -13.57 20.71
C GLU A 165 -11.89 -12.96 19.36
N VAL A 166 -12.09 -11.63 19.24
CA VAL A 166 -12.40 -10.95 17.96
C VAL A 166 -11.36 -9.87 17.64
N GLN A 167 -10.38 -10.20 16.79
CA GLN A 167 -9.29 -9.29 16.39
C GLN A 167 -9.74 -8.16 15.43
N ALA A 168 -10.86 -8.30 14.73
CA ALA A 168 -11.31 -7.28 13.78
C ALA A 168 -12.83 -7.25 13.63
N LYS A 169 -13.47 -6.10 13.83
CA LYS A 169 -14.91 -5.86 13.58
C LYS A 169 -15.03 -4.82 12.46
N PHE A 170 -15.78 -5.11 11.38
CA PHE A 170 -16.00 -4.10 10.34
C PHE A 170 -17.33 -4.25 9.60
N ASP A 171 -17.83 -3.11 9.12
CA ASP A 171 -19.09 -3.01 8.41
C ASP A 171 -18.88 -3.12 6.89
N VAL A 172 -19.42 -4.19 6.30
CA VAL A 172 -19.32 -4.48 4.87
C VAL A 172 -20.25 -3.58 4.06
N ARG A 173 -21.20 -2.88 4.70
CA ARG A 173 -22.13 -1.96 4.03
C ARG A 173 -21.42 -0.73 3.48
N GLU A 174 -20.40 -0.26 4.18
CA GLU A 174 -19.58 0.91 3.82
C GLU A 174 -18.59 0.60 2.69
N ILE A 175 -18.39 -0.69 2.36
CA ILE A 175 -17.47 -1.13 1.31
C ILE A 175 -18.22 -1.23 -0.03
N PRO A 176 -17.67 -0.70 -1.15
CA PRO A 176 -18.22 -0.89 -2.49
C PRO A 176 -18.41 -2.37 -2.83
N LYS A 177 -19.54 -2.73 -3.47
CA LYS A 177 -19.92 -4.15 -3.68
C LYS A 177 -18.83 -5.02 -4.32
N GLN A 178 -18.05 -4.45 -5.25
CA GLN A 178 -17.00 -5.15 -5.98
C GLN A 178 -15.79 -5.49 -5.08
N GLU A 179 -15.61 -4.76 -3.97
CA GLU A 179 -14.42 -4.85 -3.11
C GLU A 179 -14.68 -5.63 -1.82
N ARG A 180 -15.95 -5.82 -1.46
CA ARG A 180 -16.38 -6.50 -0.21
C ARG A 180 -15.67 -7.82 0.00
N HIS A 181 -15.77 -8.73 -0.96
CA HIS A 181 -15.23 -10.07 -0.82
C HIS A 181 -13.69 -10.05 -0.81
N PRO A 182 -12.98 -9.38 -1.75
CA PRO A 182 -11.54 -9.21 -1.67
C PRO A 182 -11.04 -8.71 -0.31
N THR A 183 -11.66 -7.66 0.26
CA THR A 183 -11.25 -7.10 1.55
C THR A 183 -11.48 -8.08 2.70
N ILE A 184 -12.61 -8.80 2.71
CA ILE A 184 -12.91 -9.78 3.77
C ILE A 184 -11.95 -10.96 3.72
N HIS A 185 -11.62 -11.44 2.52
CA HIS A 185 -10.65 -12.52 2.31
C HIS A 185 -9.23 -12.12 2.73
N HIS A 186 -8.81 -10.91 2.38
CA HIS A 186 -7.51 -10.37 2.78
C HIS A 186 -7.38 -10.30 4.31
N ARG A 187 -8.39 -9.74 5.00
CA ARG A 187 -8.39 -9.68 6.47
C ARG A 187 -8.37 -11.06 7.10
N TYR A 188 -9.18 -11.99 6.61
CA TYR A 188 -9.18 -13.36 7.10
C TYR A 188 -7.81 -14.04 6.90
N GLY A 189 -7.13 -13.75 5.79
CA GLY A 189 -5.77 -14.21 5.53
C GLY A 189 -4.78 -13.75 6.60
N ASN A 190 -4.90 -12.50 7.03
CA ASN A 190 -4.03 -11.87 8.03
C ASN A 190 -4.37 -12.22 9.49
N LEU A 191 -5.51 -12.86 9.77
CA LEU A 191 -5.81 -13.35 11.11
C LEU A 191 -4.83 -14.45 11.51
N GLU A 192 -4.47 -14.51 12.78
CA GLU A 192 -3.75 -15.67 13.31
C GLU A 192 -4.74 -16.82 13.57
N ASP A 193 -4.25 -18.05 13.52
CA ASP A 193 -5.07 -19.24 13.79
C ASP A 193 -5.60 -19.21 15.23
N GLY A 194 -6.92 -19.37 15.39
CA GLY A 194 -7.62 -19.24 16.67
C GLY A 194 -8.36 -17.92 16.85
N ASN A 195 -8.02 -16.88 16.08
CA ASN A 195 -8.66 -15.58 16.16
C ASN A 195 -9.88 -15.48 15.23
N ALA A 196 -10.80 -14.58 15.58
CA ALA A 196 -11.99 -14.31 14.79
C ALA A 196 -12.05 -12.88 14.27
N MET A 197 -12.72 -12.72 13.12
CA MET A 197 -13.20 -11.44 12.63
C MET A 197 -14.73 -11.43 12.64
N GLU A 198 -15.31 -10.24 12.77
CA GLU A 198 -16.74 -10.02 12.65
C GLU A 198 -17.07 -9.08 11.50
N ILE A 199 -18.00 -9.52 10.66
CA ILE A 199 -18.54 -8.71 9.56
C ILE A 199 -20.00 -8.36 9.81
N THR A 200 -20.36 -7.10 9.56
CA THR A 200 -21.77 -6.66 9.50
C THR A 200 -22.19 -6.50 8.04
N ALA A 201 -23.22 -7.23 7.61
CA ALA A 201 -23.74 -7.21 6.24
C ALA A 201 -25.24 -6.83 6.23
N PRO A 202 -25.79 -6.31 5.12
CA PRO A 202 -27.21 -5.95 5.06
C PRO A 202 -28.14 -7.18 5.05
N HIS A 203 -27.60 -8.34 4.69
CA HIS A 203 -28.25 -9.64 4.73
C HIS A 203 -27.19 -10.73 4.94
N GLU A 204 -27.62 -11.95 5.24
CA GLU A 204 -26.73 -13.12 5.36
C GLU A 204 -25.88 -13.27 4.08
N PRO A 205 -24.54 -13.19 4.16
CA PRO A 205 -23.68 -13.16 2.98
C PRO A 205 -23.36 -14.57 2.50
N ARG A 206 -24.38 -15.26 1.96
CA ARG A 206 -24.25 -16.63 1.43
C ARG A 206 -23.21 -16.78 0.31
N PRO A 207 -23.06 -15.83 -0.64
CA PRO A 207 -22.02 -15.93 -1.66
C PRO A 207 -20.62 -15.96 -1.05
N LEU A 208 -20.33 -15.05 -0.12
CA LEU A 208 -19.07 -14.98 0.61
C LEU A 208 -18.80 -16.26 1.41
N HIS A 209 -19.80 -16.82 2.09
CA HIS A 209 -19.62 -18.09 2.81
C HIS A 209 -19.21 -19.23 1.86
N ARG A 210 -19.78 -19.29 0.65
CA ARG A 210 -19.36 -20.27 -0.37
C ARG A 210 -17.92 -20.05 -0.82
N GLU A 211 -17.52 -18.81 -1.04
CA GLU A 211 -16.13 -18.46 -1.42
C GLU A 211 -15.13 -18.81 -0.31
N PHE A 212 -15.49 -18.56 0.95
CA PHE A 212 -14.69 -18.99 2.10
C PHE A 212 -14.53 -20.52 2.16
N ARG A 213 -15.61 -21.27 1.91
CA ARG A 213 -15.55 -22.73 1.83
C ARG A 213 -14.67 -23.21 0.67
N GLN A 214 -14.75 -22.56 -0.48
CA GLN A 214 -13.96 -22.93 -1.64
C GLN A 214 -12.46 -22.61 -1.45
N ARG A 215 -12.14 -21.49 -0.80
CA ARG A 215 -10.76 -20.99 -0.65
C ARG A 215 -10.04 -21.54 0.59
N TYR A 216 -10.75 -21.69 1.72
CA TYR A 216 -10.17 -22.10 3.01
C TYR A 216 -10.67 -23.46 3.50
N GLY A 217 -11.49 -24.14 2.70
CA GLY A 217 -11.97 -25.49 2.99
C GLY A 217 -12.79 -25.54 4.28
N GLN A 218 -12.28 -26.29 5.25
CA GLN A 218 -12.88 -26.44 6.58
C GLN A 218 -12.00 -25.84 7.68
N SER A 219 -10.98 -25.05 7.32
CA SER A 219 -10.05 -24.43 8.27
C SER A 219 -10.61 -23.13 8.84
N PHE A 220 -11.93 -23.06 9.04
CA PHE A 220 -12.63 -21.89 9.58
C PHE A 220 -13.98 -22.27 10.16
N SER A 221 -14.45 -21.49 11.14
CA SER A 221 -15.84 -21.54 11.60
C SER A 221 -16.61 -20.32 11.07
N TRP A 222 -17.92 -20.50 10.86
CA TRP A 222 -18.82 -19.45 10.41
C TRP A 222 -20.05 -19.42 11.29
N GLU A 223 -20.19 -18.37 12.09
CA GLU A 223 -21.27 -18.22 13.06
C GLU A 223 -22.07 -16.95 12.78
N VAL A 224 -23.37 -17.08 12.60
CA VAL A 224 -24.27 -15.92 12.46
C VAL A 224 -24.73 -15.52 13.85
N ARG A 225 -24.29 -14.35 14.32
CA ARG A 225 -24.56 -13.85 15.68
C ARG A 225 -25.92 -13.14 15.78
N ASP A 226 -26.16 -12.19 14.87
CA ASP A 226 -27.39 -11.40 14.82
C ASP A 226 -28.00 -11.42 13.42
N LYS A 227 -29.33 -11.52 13.32
CA LYS A 227 -30.08 -11.47 12.06
C LYS A 227 -31.34 -10.61 12.19
N GLU A 228 -31.17 -9.32 11.93
CA GLU A 228 -32.24 -8.33 11.84
C GLU A 228 -32.47 -7.93 10.37
N PRO A 229 -33.64 -7.38 10.01
CA PRO A 229 -33.87 -6.85 8.67
C PRO A 229 -32.87 -5.71 8.36
N GLY A 230 -31.99 -5.92 7.37
CA GLY A 230 -30.98 -4.93 6.98
C GLY A 230 -29.67 -4.98 7.79
N ARG A 231 -29.53 -5.94 8.72
CA ARG A 231 -28.32 -6.13 9.53
C ARG A 231 -28.12 -7.60 9.91
N CYS A 232 -27.03 -8.18 9.43
CA CYS A 232 -26.61 -9.54 9.72
C CYS A 232 -25.16 -9.50 10.20
N ARG A 233 -24.89 -9.93 11.44
CA ARG A 233 -23.53 -10.04 11.98
C ARG A 233 -23.05 -11.47 11.86
N VAL A 234 -21.88 -11.65 11.27
CA VAL A 234 -21.25 -12.95 11.09
C VAL A 234 -19.86 -12.91 11.69
N ARG A 235 -19.58 -13.87 12.58
CA ARG A 235 -18.27 -14.14 13.13
C ARG A 235 -17.61 -15.26 12.34
N ILE A 236 -16.38 -15.03 11.90
CA ILE A 236 -15.57 -15.97 11.13
C ILE A 236 -14.30 -16.24 11.93
N THR A 237 -14.11 -17.45 12.43
CA THR A 237 -12.92 -17.82 13.22
C THR A 237 -11.97 -18.65 12.37
N LYS A 238 -10.69 -18.32 12.36
CA LYS A 238 -9.66 -19.07 11.64
C LYS A 238 -9.25 -20.31 12.44
N GLY A 239 -9.31 -21.49 11.82
CA GLY A 239 -8.86 -22.75 12.44
C GLY A 239 -9.93 -23.64 13.13
N GLY A 240 -11.23 -23.43 12.88
CA GLY A 240 -12.30 -24.26 13.48
C GLY A 240 -12.59 -25.56 12.72
N GLN A 241 -12.47 -26.74 13.36
CA GLN A 241 -12.90 -28.04 12.79
C GLN A 241 -14.42 -28.14 12.57
N SER A 242 -14.88 -28.59 11.39
CA SER A 242 -15.56 -29.91 11.18
C SER A 242 -16.47 -30.02 9.92
N SER A 243 -16.18 -31.06 9.12
CA SER A 243 -17.04 -32.05 8.41
C SER A 243 -17.63 -31.82 7.00
N THR A 244 -17.13 -32.71 6.11
CA THR A 244 -17.70 -33.42 4.92
C THR A 244 -18.07 -32.73 3.58
N ASP A 245 -17.36 -33.22 2.55
CA ASP A 245 -17.73 -33.64 1.18
C ASP A 245 -17.70 -32.69 -0.05
N ASP A 246 -16.79 -33.09 -0.95
CA ASP A 246 -16.84 -33.26 -2.42
C ASP A 246 -16.40 -32.19 -3.47
N GLU A 247 -15.43 -32.67 -4.26
CA GLU A 247 -15.00 -32.48 -5.66
C GLU A 247 -14.90 -31.09 -6.34
N ALA A 248 -13.69 -30.84 -6.86
CA ALA A 248 -13.32 -29.78 -7.82
C ALA A 248 -13.51 -30.22 -9.28
N PRO A 249 -13.54 -29.26 -10.23
CA PRO A 249 -12.57 -29.38 -11.33
C PRO A 249 -11.92 -28.05 -11.77
N SER A 250 -10.64 -28.17 -12.14
CA SER A 250 -9.80 -27.18 -12.82
C SER A 250 -10.16 -27.00 -14.29
N GLN A 251 -9.76 -25.87 -14.90
CA GLN A 251 -9.29 -25.82 -16.30
C GLN A 251 -8.41 -24.60 -16.58
N SER A 252 -7.38 -24.84 -17.40
CA SER A 252 -6.27 -23.97 -17.84
C SER A 252 -6.46 -23.45 -19.27
N THR A 253 -5.73 -22.40 -19.68
CA THR A 253 -5.18 -22.27 -21.05
C THR A 253 -3.96 -21.32 -21.06
N ASP A 254 -2.97 -21.63 -21.90
CA ASP A 254 -1.56 -21.21 -21.90
C ASP A 254 -1.21 -20.46 -23.20
N GLU A 255 -0.46 -19.36 -23.10
CA GLU A 255 0.30 -18.72 -24.20
C GLU A 255 1.72 -18.45 -23.67
N SER A 256 2.76 -19.07 -24.26
CA SER A 256 4.12 -19.09 -23.69
C SER A 256 4.88 -17.77 -23.88
N MET A 257 5.32 -17.14 -22.78
CA MET A 257 6.34 -16.08 -22.76
C MET A 257 7.74 -16.69 -22.61
N ASP A 258 8.79 -15.97 -23.04
CA ASP A 258 10.18 -16.38 -22.78
C ASP A 258 10.57 -15.96 -21.35
N VAL A 259 10.83 -16.94 -20.48
CA VAL A 259 11.15 -16.70 -19.07
C VAL A 259 12.67 -16.54 -18.94
N THR A 260 13.12 -15.32 -18.67
CA THR A 260 14.54 -14.96 -18.62
C THR A 260 15.19 -15.33 -17.30
N GLU A 261 14.48 -15.19 -16.17
CA GLU A 261 15.02 -15.44 -14.82
C GLU A 261 13.95 -15.71 -13.74
N GLU A 262 14.38 -16.26 -12.59
CA GLU A 262 13.58 -16.39 -11.36
C GLU A 262 14.14 -15.41 -10.31
N LEU A 263 13.29 -14.52 -9.81
CA LEU A 263 13.61 -13.50 -8.82
C LEU A 263 12.96 -13.86 -7.48
N ASP A 264 13.76 -14.37 -6.53
CA ASP A 264 13.31 -14.66 -5.17
C ASP A 264 13.57 -13.48 -4.24
N VAL A 265 12.49 -12.95 -3.65
CA VAL A 265 12.54 -11.75 -2.80
C VAL A 265 12.25 -12.04 -1.33
N ARG A 266 12.09 -13.31 -0.94
CA ARG A 266 11.67 -13.71 0.42
C ARG A 266 12.66 -13.26 1.49
N ASP A 267 13.96 -13.27 1.17
CA ASP A 267 15.03 -12.89 2.10
C ASP A 267 15.34 -11.38 2.10
N LEU A 268 14.68 -10.59 1.24
CA LEU A 268 14.92 -9.16 1.14
C LEU A 268 14.05 -8.37 2.14
N PRO A 269 14.55 -7.25 2.72
CA PRO A 269 13.73 -6.33 3.49
C PRO A 269 12.55 -5.79 2.66
N PRO A 270 11.35 -5.56 3.25
CA PRO A 270 10.15 -5.14 2.51
C PRO A 270 10.34 -3.93 1.60
N ALA A 271 11.09 -2.92 2.06
CA ALA A 271 11.41 -1.71 1.29
C ALA A 271 12.27 -1.99 0.04
N GLN A 272 13.12 -3.02 0.08
CA GLN A 272 14.02 -3.39 -1.03
C GLN A 272 13.39 -4.36 -2.03
N ARG A 273 12.36 -5.13 -1.61
CA ARG A 273 11.64 -6.08 -2.48
C ARG A 273 11.08 -5.38 -3.70
N HIS A 274 10.29 -4.33 -3.48
CA HIS A 274 9.65 -3.57 -4.56
C HIS A 274 10.69 -2.96 -5.52
N GLN A 275 11.75 -2.35 -4.97
CA GLN A 275 12.81 -1.76 -5.80
C GLN A 275 13.40 -2.78 -6.79
N GLN A 276 13.82 -3.95 -6.30
CA GLN A 276 14.45 -4.97 -7.15
C GLN A 276 13.48 -5.57 -8.18
N ILE A 277 12.21 -5.74 -7.81
CA ILE A 277 11.17 -6.27 -8.71
C ILE A 277 10.93 -5.33 -9.89
N PHE A 278 10.85 -4.02 -9.64
CA PHE A 278 10.68 -3.04 -10.71
C PHE A 278 11.96 -2.86 -11.55
N GLU A 279 13.16 -2.95 -10.95
CA GLU A 279 14.43 -2.98 -11.69
C GLU A 279 14.52 -4.17 -12.65
N ALA A 280 14.08 -5.36 -12.21
CA ALA A 280 14.03 -6.55 -13.07
C ALA A 280 13.03 -6.37 -14.21
N TYR A 281 11.84 -5.83 -13.92
CA TYR A 281 10.82 -5.59 -14.94
C TYR A 281 11.24 -4.55 -16.00
N GLU A 282 11.90 -3.47 -15.60
CA GLU A 282 12.40 -2.44 -16.53
C GLU A 282 13.36 -3.02 -17.57
N GLN A 283 14.19 -3.98 -17.18
CA GLN A 283 15.20 -4.62 -18.02
C GLN A 283 14.64 -5.61 -19.05
N LEU A 284 13.41 -6.08 -18.86
CA LEU A 284 12.76 -7.00 -19.81
C LEU A 284 12.53 -6.33 -21.17
N GLN A 285 12.72 -7.09 -22.24
CA GLN A 285 12.24 -6.76 -23.59
C GLN A 285 10.78 -7.18 -23.76
N SER A 286 10.14 -6.70 -24.82
CA SER A 286 8.79 -7.14 -25.22
C SER A 286 8.77 -8.66 -25.42
N GLY A 287 7.80 -9.35 -24.83
CA GLY A 287 7.67 -10.81 -24.89
C GLY A 287 8.51 -11.58 -23.85
N GLU A 288 9.38 -10.88 -23.10
CA GLU A 288 10.13 -11.46 -21.99
C GLU A 288 9.37 -11.36 -20.66
N ALA A 289 9.65 -12.31 -19.77
CA ALA A 289 9.09 -12.37 -18.42
C ALA A 289 10.11 -12.91 -17.42
N PHE A 290 9.94 -12.60 -16.14
CA PHE A 290 10.61 -13.29 -15.04
C PHE A 290 9.57 -13.92 -14.11
N VAL A 291 10.00 -14.88 -13.27
CA VAL A 291 9.16 -15.47 -12.22
C VAL A 291 9.54 -14.87 -10.87
N LEU A 292 8.64 -14.11 -10.27
CA LEU A 292 8.74 -13.64 -8.89
C LEU A 292 8.43 -14.79 -7.92
N VAL A 293 9.28 -15.01 -6.93
CA VAL A 293 9.01 -15.87 -5.77
C VAL A 293 8.87 -14.99 -4.53
N ASN A 294 7.68 -15.01 -3.91
CA ASN A 294 7.36 -14.21 -2.73
C ASN A 294 6.80 -15.09 -1.60
N ASP A 295 6.96 -14.67 -0.35
CA ASP A 295 6.50 -15.38 0.85
C ASP A 295 5.01 -15.13 1.15
N HIS A 296 4.41 -14.13 0.51
CA HIS A 296 3.00 -13.79 0.59
C HIS A 296 2.43 -13.48 -0.80
N ASP A 297 1.09 -13.42 -0.92
CA ASP A 297 0.42 -13.11 -2.18
C ASP A 297 0.79 -11.67 -2.65
N PRO A 298 1.47 -11.50 -3.80
CA PRO A 298 1.91 -10.21 -4.30
C PRO A 298 0.77 -9.39 -4.95
N LYS A 299 -0.47 -9.54 -4.48
CA LYS A 299 -1.62 -8.78 -4.99
C LYS A 299 -1.49 -7.26 -4.84
N PRO A 300 -0.93 -6.70 -3.75
CA PRO A 300 -0.65 -5.26 -3.69
C PRO A 300 0.28 -4.82 -4.83
N LEU A 301 1.31 -5.63 -5.10
CA LEU A 301 2.26 -5.41 -6.18
C LEU A 301 1.58 -5.48 -7.56
N TYR A 302 0.61 -6.38 -7.79
CA TYR A 302 -0.19 -6.38 -9.01
C TYR A 302 -0.89 -5.03 -9.27
N HIS A 303 -1.53 -4.48 -8.24
CA HIS A 303 -2.21 -3.18 -8.37
C HIS A 303 -1.21 -2.03 -8.55
N GLN A 304 -0.02 -2.15 -7.99
CA GLN A 304 1.06 -1.20 -8.23
C GLN A 304 1.53 -1.26 -9.70
N PHE A 305 1.71 -2.45 -10.28
CA PHE A 305 1.99 -2.60 -11.71
C PHE A 305 0.88 -2.04 -12.60
N GLU A 306 -0.38 -2.28 -12.25
CA GLU A 306 -1.55 -1.74 -12.96
C GLU A 306 -1.59 -0.21 -12.94
N ALA A 307 -1.26 0.40 -11.81
CA ALA A 307 -1.19 1.84 -11.67
C ALA A 307 0.02 2.46 -12.39
N GLU A 308 1.21 1.85 -12.28
CA GLU A 308 2.47 2.44 -12.75
C GLU A 308 2.79 2.12 -14.22
N THR A 309 2.40 0.95 -14.70
CA THR A 309 2.72 0.46 -16.07
C THR A 309 1.51 0.45 -17.00
N GLY A 310 0.30 0.72 -16.47
CA GLY A 310 -0.93 0.60 -17.24
C GLY A 310 -1.29 -0.86 -17.54
N SER A 311 -2.04 -1.12 -18.61
CA SER A 311 -2.57 -2.47 -18.94
C SER A 311 -1.64 -3.31 -19.83
N GLU A 312 -0.41 -2.86 -20.05
CA GLU A 312 0.55 -3.45 -21.00
C GLU A 312 1.48 -4.52 -20.39
N PHE A 313 1.39 -4.75 -19.08
CA PHE A 313 2.12 -5.82 -18.38
C PHE A 313 1.29 -7.10 -18.32
N ARG A 314 1.97 -8.25 -18.32
CA ARG A 314 1.37 -9.56 -18.13
C ARG A 314 1.65 -10.07 -16.73
N TRP A 315 0.62 -10.65 -16.12
CA TRP A 315 0.66 -11.20 -14.78
C TRP A 315 0.00 -12.57 -14.73
N GLU A 316 0.73 -13.59 -14.29
CA GLU A 316 0.23 -14.96 -14.25
C GLU A 316 0.71 -15.69 -13.00
N TYR A 317 -0.21 -16.11 -12.15
CA TYR A 317 0.13 -16.96 -11.01
C TYR A 317 0.54 -18.36 -11.48
N ARG A 318 1.76 -18.75 -11.15
CA ARG A 318 2.29 -20.11 -11.37
C ARG A 318 2.13 -20.99 -10.14
N GLN A 319 2.18 -20.43 -8.94
CA GLN A 319 1.96 -21.13 -7.67
C GLN A 319 1.36 -20.18 -6.64
N GLN A 320 0.37 -20.67 -5.89
CA GLN A 320 -0.34 -19.91 -4.84
C GLN A 320 -0.46 -20.78 -3.60
N GLU A 321 0.68 -21.14 -3.01
CA GLU A 321 0.72 -21.94 -1.79
C GLU A 321 1.16 -21.05 -0.61
N PRO A 322 0.63 -21.27 0.61
CA PRO A 322 1.07 -20.52 1.78
C PRO A 322 2.59 -20.61 1.98
N GLY A 323 3.28 -19.47 1.98
CA GLY A 323 4.74 -19.36 2.13
C GLY A 323 5.55 -19.44 0.83
N GLU A 324 4.93 -19.77 -0.31
CA GLU A 324 5.58 -19.70 -1.62
C GLU A 324 4.57 -19.35 -2.72
N PHE A 325 4.60 -18.09 -3.13
CA PHE A 325 3.86 -17.57 -4.26
C PHE A 325 4.81 -17.40 -5.44
N ARG A 326 4.49 -18.02 -6.57
CA ARG A 326 5.23 -17.84 -7.82
C ARG A 326 4.34 -17.11 -8.81
N VAL A 327 4.82 -15.97 -9.31
CA VAL A 327 4.09 -15.15 -10.28
C VAL A 327 5.01 -14.85 -11.44
N LEU A 328 4.56 -15.16 -12.65
CA LEU A 328 5.19 -14.72 -13.87
C LEU A 328 4.76 -13.28 -14.18
N ILE A 329 5.75 -12.40 -14.34
CA ILE A 329 5.58 -10.98 -14.63
C ILE A 329 6.36 -10.67 -15.91
N GLY A 330 5.72 -10.09 -16.92
CA GLY A 330 6.40 -9.82 -18.20
C GLY A 330 5.80 -8.68 -19.01
N LYS A 331 6.51 -8.27 -20.06
CA LYS A 331 6.02 -7.24 -21.00
C LYS A 331 5.24 -7.92 -22.13
N ALA A 332 4.00 -7.48 -22.35
CA ALA A 332 3.20 -8.01 -23.45
C ALA A 332 3.87 -7.69 -24.81
N ASP A 333 3.68 -8.58 -25.79
CA ASP A 333 4.16 -8.31 -27.14
C ASP A 333 3.46 -7.09 -27.73
N VAL A 334 4.23 -6.08 -28.14
CA VAL A 334 3.70 -5.00 -28.95
C VAL A 334 3.41 -5.56 -30.35
N ILE A 335 2.22 -6.11 -30.54
CA ILE A 335 1.70 -6.37 -31.89
C ILE A 335 1.40 -5.00 -32.50
N GLU A 336 2.31 -4.48 -33.32
CA GLU A 336 2.00 -3.38 -34.24
C GLU A 336 0.92 -3.86 -35.23
N ASN A 337 -0.35 -3.73 -34.86
CA ASN A 337 -1.47 -4.03 -35.74
C ASN A 337 -1.93 -2.73 -36.42
N ASP A 338 -1.47 -2.56 -37.66
CA ASP A 338 -2.11 -1.71 -38.66
C ASP A 338 -3.58 -2.13 -38.85
N SER A 339 -4.48 -1.19 -38.54
CA SER A 339 -5.84 -0.99 -39.08
C SER A 339 -6.82 -2.18 -39.21
N SER A 340 -7.95 -2.05 -38.49
CA SER A 340 -9.26 -2.72 -38.69
C SER A 340 -9.30 -4.22 -38.39
N THR A 341 -10.12 -4.71 -37.46
CA THR A 341 -11.59 -4.77 -37.55
C THR A 341 -12.15 -5.21 -36.18
N SER A 342 -13.33 -4.72 -35.80
CA SER A 342 -14.03 -5.09 -34.56
C SER A 342 -14.30 -6.58 -34.41
N GLU A 343 -13.97 -7.18 -33.26
CA GLU A 343 -14.72 -8.32 -32.73
C GLU A 343 -14.71 -8.33 -31.19
N THR A 344 -15.91 -8.47 -30.64
CA THR A 344 -16.24 -8.40 -29.22
C THR A 344 -15.91 -9.74 -28.56
N THR A 345 -14.96 -9.75 -27.62
CA THR A 345 -14.69 -10.91 -26.77
C THR A 345 -14.86 -10.56 -25.29
N LYS A 346 -15.50 -11.50 -24.61
CA LYS A 346 -16.22 -11.40 -23.35
C LYS A 346 -15.27 -11.69 -22.19
N ALA A 347 -15.17 -10.78 -21.23
CA ALA A 347 -14.41 -10.99 -19.99
C ALA A 347 -15.02 -12.15 -19.16
N PRO A 348 -14.21 -13.08 -18.63
CA PRO A 348 -14.67 -14.05 -17.65
C PRO A 348 -14.75 -13.36 -16.28
N PHE A 349 -15.90 -13.52 -15.64
CA PHE A 349 -16.20 -13.05 -14.29
C PHE A 349 -15.63 -13.99 -13.22
#